data_AF-Q8TQF0-F1
#
_entry.id   AF-Q8TQF0-F1
#
_cell.length_a   1.000
_cell.length_b   1.000
_cell.length_c   1.000
_cell.angle_alpha   90.00
_cell.angle_beta   90.00
_cell.angle_gamma   90.00
#
_symmetry.space_group_name_H-M   'P 1'
#
loop_
_entity.id
_entity.type
_entity.pdbx_description
1 polymer ?
#
loop_
_entity_poly.entity_id
_entity_poly.type
_entity_poly.pdbx_seq_one_letter_code
_entity_poly.pdbx_strand_id
1 'polypeptide(L)' 'MFLYLYEDLDLRLEEQKTIFRKREEGKISDEEYSLKQNRAGKFLIISNYDIGKKEMYELFKKRLYEKLFDIELIPKPSFI' A
#
# COMPACT_ATOMS: atom_id res chain seq x y z
N MET A 1 -2.48 -11.14 18.84
CA MET A 1 -1.99 -10.66 17.54
C MET A 1 -3.12 -10.80 16.55
N PHE A 2 -3.55 -9.69 15.97
CA PHE A 2 -4.73 -9.61 15.11
C PHE A 2 -4.35 -9.20 13.69
N LEU A 3 -5.07 -9.76 12.73
CA LEU A 3 -4.82 -9.64 11.29
C LEU A 3 -6.06 -9.03 10.64
N TYR A 4 -5.87 -7.89 9.98
CA TYR A 4 -6.94 -7.15 9.33
C TYR A 4 -6.63 -7.03 7.84
N LEU A 5 -7.38 -7.78 7.01
CA LEU A 5 -7.27 -7.74 5.55
C LEU A 5 -8.26 -6.73 4.98
N TYR A 6 -7.76 -5.88 4.08
CA TYR A 6 -8.54 -4.87 3.38
C TYR A 6 -8.31 -4.97 1.88
N GLU A 7 -9.27 -4.45 1.12
CA GLU A 7 -9.16 -4.21 -0.32
C GLU A 7 -9.55 -2.74 -0.58
N ASP A 8 -8.70 -2.01 -1.31
CA ASP A 8 -8.95 -0.64 -1.72
C ASP A 8 -8.97 -0.56 -3.26
N LEU A 9 -10.06 0.01 -3.80
CA LEU A 9 -10.32 0.03 -5.23
C LEU A 9 -9.36 0.96 -5.98
N ASP A 10 -9.06 2.13 -5.41
CA ASP A 10 -8.19 3.12 -6.05
C ASP A 10 -6.74 2.61 -6.04
N LEU A 11 -6.31 2.05 -4.91
CA LEU A 11 -5.02 1.38 -4.80
C LEU A 11 -4.90 0.24 -5.82
N ARG A 12 -5.95 -0.58 -5.96
CA ARG A 12 -5.98 -1.66 -6.95
C ARG A 12 -5.71 -1.12 -8.34
N LEU A 13 -6.41 -0.07 -8.77
CA LEU A 13 -6.25 0.49 -10.11
C LEU A 13 -4.82 0.99 -10.36
N GLU A 14 -4.23 1.71 -9.40
CA GLU A 14 -2.88 2.26 -9.53
C GLU A 14 -1.80 1.15 -9.55
N GLU A 15 -1.95 0.13 -8.71
CA GLU A 15 -1.06 -1.02 -8.71
C GLU A 15 -1.18 -1.82 -10.01
N GLN A 16 -2.41 -2.04 -10.51
CA GLN A 16 -2.64 -2.75 -11.78
C GLN A 16 -2.00 -2.05 -12.97
N LYS A 17 -2.10 -0.71 -13.07
CA LYS A 17 -1.39 0.08 -14.09
C LYS A 17 0.12 -0.13 -14.00
N THR A 18 0.66 -0.09 -12.78
CA THR A 18 2.10 -0.28 -12.54
C THR A 18 2.55 -1.70 -12.91
N ILE A 19 1.77 -2.72 -12.54
CA ILE A 19 2.05 -4.13 -12.83
C ILE A 19 1.99 -4.37 -14.34
N PHE A 20 0.99 -3.83 -15.03
CA PHE A 20 0.89 -3.86 -16.49
C PHE A 20 2.13 -3.28 -17.17
N ARG A 21 2.52 -2.05 -16.80
CA ARG A 21 3.73 -1.43 -17.34
C ARG A 21 4.98 -2.28 -17.13
N LYS A 22 5.16 -2.86 -15.94
CA LYS A 22 6.33 -3.72 -15.65
C LYS A 22 6.36 -4.99 -16.51
N ARG A 23 5.20 -5.56 -16.86
CA ARG A 23 5.12 -6.71 -17.77
C ARG A 23 5.53 -6.31 -19.18
N GLU A 24 4.99 -5.20 -19.69
CA GLU A 24 5.32 -4.68 -21.02
C GLU A 24 6.82 -4.36 -21.16
N GLU A 25 7.43 -3.85 -20.08
CA GLU A 25 8.86 -3.58 -20.01
C GLU A 25 9.73 -4.85 -19.83
N GLY A 26 9.13 -6.04 -19.79
CA GLY A 26 9.84 -7.31 -19.56
C GLY A 26 10.47 -7.45 -18.18
N LYS A 27 10.06 -6.64 -17.20
CA LYS A 27 10.63 -6.60 -15.84
C LYS A 27 10.06 -7.65 -14.90
N ILE A 28 8.95 -8.29 -15.26
CA ILE A 28 8.31 -9.37 -14.51
C ILE A 28 7.84 -10.46 -15.47
N SER A 29 7.86 -11.70 -15.00
CA SER A 29 7.31 -12.85 -15.71
C SER A 29 5.78 -12.85 -15.77
N ASP A 30 5.20 -13.68 -16.63
CA ASP A 30 3.75 -13.88 -16.70
C ASP A 30 3.16 -14.46 -15.40
N GLU A 31 3.91 -15.34 -14.73
CA GLU A 31 3.52 -15.89 -13.43
C GLU A 31 3.49 -14.79 -12.36
N GLU A 32 4.54 -13.97 -12.28
CA GLU A 32 4.58 -12.82 -11.37
C GLU A 32 3.48 -11.79 -11.68
N TYR A 33 3.19 -11.56 -12.96
CA TYR A 33 2.10 -10.69 -13.38
C TYR A 33 0.76 -11.19 -12.81
N SER A 34 0.42 -12.46 -13.02
CA SER A 34 -0.81 -13.07 -12.50
C SER A 34 -0.89 -13.01 -10.98
N LEU A 35 0.20 -13.35 -10.28
CA LEU A 35 0.25 -13.29 -8.82
C LEU A 35 0.08 -11.87 -8.27
N LYS A 36 0.72 -10.87 -8.89
CA LYS A 36 0.61 -9.47 -8.50
C LYS A 36 -0.78 -8.91 -8.80
N GLN A 37 -1.37 -9.26 -9.94
CA GLN A 37 -2.75 -8.89 -10.29
C GLN A 37 -3.75 -9.38 -9.23
N ASN A 38 -3.60 -10.63 -8.78
CA ASN A 38 -4.46 -11.21 -7.74
C ASN A 38 -4.34 -10.55 -6.35
N ARG A 39 -3.21 -9.87 -6.09
CA ARG A 39 -2.92 -9.17 -4.82
C ARG A 39 -3.17 -7.67 -4.88
N ALA A 40 -3.37 -7.10 -6.07
CA ALA A 40 -3.53 -5.67 -6.24
C ALA A 40 -4.71 -5.12 -5.40
N GLY A 41 -4.48 -3.99 -4.74
CA GLY A 41 -5.42 -3.34 -3.83
C GLY A 41 -5.56 -4.01 -2.47
N LYS A 42 -4.93 -5.18 -2.24
CA LYS A 42 -5.03 -5.91 -0.98
C LYS A 42 -3.87 -5.56 -0.07
N PHE A 43 -4.18 -5.17 1.15
CA PHE A 43 -3.18 -4.94 2.18
C PHE A 43 -3.62 -5.54 3.51
N LEU A 44 -2.61 -5.89 4.31
CA LEU A 44 -2.78 -6.55 5.60
C LEU A 44 -2.23 -5.64 6.69
N ILE A 45 -3.05 -5.36 7.69
CA ILE A 45 -2.61 -4.69 8.91
C ILE A 45 -2.44 -5.73 10.01
N ILE A 46 -1.24 -5.80 10.55
CA ILE A 46 -0.91 -6.62 11.72
C ILE A 46 -0.91 -5.70 12.93
N SER A 47 -1.69 -6.04 13.96
CA SER A 47 -1.86 -5.20 15.13
C SER A 47 -1.93 -6.03 16.41
N ASN A 48 -1.50 -5.42 17.52
CA ASN A 48 -1.71 -5.96 18.86
C ASN A 48 -3.05 -5.51 19.47
N TYR A 49 -3.77 -4.60 18.81
CA TYR A 49 -5.09 -4.17 19.21
C TYR A 49 -6.16 -5.13 18.68
N ASP A 50 -7.07 -5.52 19.58
CA ASP A 50 -8.29 -6.28 19.28
C ASP A 50 -9.47 -5.30 19.16
N ILE A 51 -9.61 -4.66 18.00
CA ILE A 51 -10.61 -3.62 17.74
C ILE A 51 -11.37 -3.91 16.44
N GLY A 52 -12.43 -3.16 16.15
CA GLY A 52 -13.21 -3.38 14.93
C GLY A 52 -12.40 -3.10 13.65
N LYS A 53 -12.72 -3.80 12.55
CA LYS A 53 -12.09 -3.56 11.23
C LYS A 53 -12.16 -2.09 10.79
N LYS A 54 -13.30 -1.42 11.01
CA LYS A 54 -13.44 0.00 10.67
C LYS A 54 -12.52 0.88 11.51
N GLU A 55 -12.47 0.64 12.82
CA GLU A 55 -11.63 1.40 13.76
C GLU A 55 -10.14 1.21 13.47
N MET A 56 -9.71 -0.01 13.17
CA MET A 56 -8.33 -0.30 12.76
C MET A 56 -7.96 0.40 11.44
N TYR A 57 -8.90 0.50 10.50
CA TYR A 57 -8.68 1.22 9.23
C TYR A 57 -8.52 2.73 9.46
N GLU A 58 -9.38 3.34 10.26
CA GLU A 58 -9.26 4.77 10.61
C GLU A 58 -7.95 5.07 11.36
N LEU A 59 -7.56 4.20 12.30
CA LEU A 59 -6.30 4.30 13.02
C LEU A 59 -5.10 4.22 12.06
N PHE A 60 -5.14 3.29 11.09
CA PHE A 60 -4.13 3.18 10.05
C PHE A 60 -4.05 4.46 9.20
N LYS A 61 -5.18 4.99 8.73
CA LYS A 61 -5.20 6.22 7.93
C LYS A 61 -4.62 7.40 8.70
N LYS A 62 -5.03 7.59 9.97
CA LYS A 62 -4.48 8.65 10.83
C LYS A 62 -2.95 8.56 10.94
N ARG A 63 -2.42 7.35 11.17
CA ARG A 63 -0.97 7.12 11.27
C ARG A 63 -0.24 7.35 9.95
N LEU A 64 -0.88 7.06 8.82
CA LEU A 64 -0.33 7.35 7.49
C LEU A 64 -0.20 8.86 7.28
N TYR A 65 -1.24 9.63 7.62
CA TYR A 65 -1.19 11.09 7.55
C TYR A 65 -0.08 11.66 8.44
N GLU A 66 -0.01 11.26 9.71
CA GLU A 66 1.05 11.72 10.63
C GLU A 66 2.45 11.48 10.04
N LYS A 67 2.72 10.28 9.50
CA LYS A 67 4.00 9.98 8.84
C LYS A 67 4.27 10.82 7.58
N LEU A 68 3.25 11.12 6.78
CA LEU A 68 3.41 11.95 5.59
C LEU A 68 3.77 13.39 5.97
N PHE A 69 3.16 13.93 7.02
CA PHE A 69 3.51 15.24 7.56
C PHE A 69 4.94 15.27 8.15
N ASP A 70 5.39 14.20 8.79
CA ASP A 70 6.78 14.10 9.26
C ASP A 70 7.80 14.13 8.10
N ILE A 71 7.46 13.57 6.93
CA ILE A 71 8.33 13.57 5.74
C ILE A 71 8.41 14.97 5.12
N GLU A 72 7.32 15.73 5.10
CA GLU A 72 7.29 17.09 4.57
C GLU A 72 8.10 18.09 5.41
N LEU A 73 8.33 17.79 6.69
CA LEU A 73 9.12 18.61 7.61
C LEU A 73 10.63 18.31 7.59
N ILE A 74 11.07 17.27 6.86
CA ILE A 74 12.50 17.02 6.64
C ILE A 74 12.95 17.94 5.49
N PRO A 75 13.82 18.95 5.72
CA PRO A 75 14.30 19.80 4.64
C PRO A 75 14.98 18.94 3.57
N LYS A 76 14.60 19.13 2.31
CA LYS A 76 15.31 18.50 1.18
C LYS A 76 16.78 18.90 1.29
N PRO A 77 17.73 17.96 1.19
CA PRO A 77 19.14 18.32 1.13
C PRO A 77 19.36 19.24 -0.08
N SER A 78 19.74 20.48 0.20
CA SER A 78 20.20 21.43 -0.80
C SER A 78 21.51 20.89 -1.36
N PHE A 79 21.46 20.19 -2.49
CA PHE A 79 22.65 19.93 -3.29
C PHE A 79 22.92 21.16 -4.15
N ILE A 80 23.64 22.14 -3.58
CA ILE A 80 24.47 23.10 -4.30
C ILE A 80 25.69 23.40 -3.42
#